data_AF-A0A7J4I2W2-F1
#
_entry.id   AF-A0A7J4I2W2-F1
#
_cell.length_a   1.000
_cell.length_b   1.000
_cell.length_c   1.000
_cell.angle_alpha   90.00
_cell.angle_beta   90.00
_cell.angle_gamma   90.00
#
_symmetry.space_group_name_H-M   'P 1'
#
loop_
_entity.id
_entity.type
_entity.pdbx_description
1 polymer ?
#
loop_
_entity_poly.entity_id
_entity_poly.type
_entity_poly.pdbx_seq_one_letter_code
_entity_poly.pdbx_strand_id
1 'polypeptide(L)'
;MRKIIIPLILVAMTLIAGCAEQQPITEISIQGHGNEIYTFSNDIRESLLVKTNDPEGIKAIGATFTDMNVVFDGSNQQDNAYFRVVLTNINAKLPLFYSYEGRLISFNAYYFIGDTWYKSANQTIEPNFSSPVLWLSGPSTGAKDTSLNLVNNTIYLSGTSYKNLTLAGDKLVLLFFGIDNIGNI
;
A
#
# COMPACT_ATOMS: atom_id res chain seq x y z
N MET A 1 -36.06 -53.16 24.76
CA MET A 1 -35.94 -51.98 25.64
C MET A 1 -34.68 -51.21 25.25
N ARG A 2 -34.85 -49.90 25.09
CA ARG A 2 -33.87 -48.80 25.24
C ARG A 2 -32.46 -48.95 24.63
N LYS A 3 -32.21 -48.14 23.58
CA LYS A 3 -31.41 -46.88 23.61
C LYS A 3 -29.92 -47.22 23.82
N ILE A 4 -29.05 -46.99 22.86
CA ILE A 4 -28.34 -45.72 22.66
C ILE A 4 -27.83 -45.67 21.20
N ILE A 5 -28.51 -44.92 20.33
CA ILE A 5 -27.95 -44.48 19.03
C ILE A 5 -28.32 -43.01 18.87
N ILE A 6 -27.96 -42.16 19.85
CA ILE A 6 -28.25 -40.72 19.79
C ILE A 6 -27.08 -39.80 20.21
N PRO A 7 -25.96 -40.21 20.85
CA PRO A 7 -24.94 -39.21 21.20
C PRO A 7 -23.89 -38.96 20.10
N LEU A 8 -23.74 -39.83 19.09
CA LEU A 8 -22.62 -39.70 18.14
C LEU A 8 -22.88 -38.73 16.97
N ILE A 9 -24.14 -38.45 16.64
CA ILE A 9 -24.48 -37.53 15.54
C ILE A 9 -24.44 -36.06 15.99
N LEU A 10 -24.59 -35.76 17.29
CA LEU A 10 -24.56 -34.38 17.79
C LEU A 10 -23.16 -33.77 17.88
N VAL A 11 -22.10 -34.58 17.91
CA VAL A 11 -20.71 -34.08 17.97
C VAL A 11 -20.13 -33.78 16.58
N ALA A 12 -20.74 -34.31 15.52
CA ALA A 12 -20.33 -34.01 14.14
C ALA A 12 -20.91 -32.67 13.61
N MET A 13 -21.96 -32.13 14.24
CA MET A 13 -22.58 -30.87 13.80
C MET A 13 -21.96 -29.60 14.40
N THR A 14 -21.06 -29.71 15.39
CA THR A 14 -20.42 -28.54 16.01
C THR A 14 -19.12 -28.10 15.34
N LEU A 15 -18.60 -28.85 14.36
CA LEU A 15 -17.41 -28.45 13.58
C LEU A 15 -17.74 -27.65 12.31
N ILE A 16 -19.03 -27.41 12.03
CA ILE A 16 -19.49 -26.43 11.03
C ILE A 16 -19.77 -25.08 11.70
N ALA A 17 -19.22 -24.86 12.91
CA ALA A 17 -19.19 -23.56 13.56
C ALA A 17 -18.30 -22.62 12.75
N GLY A 18 -18.92 -22.03 11.72
CA GLY A 18 -18.59 -20.77 11.08
C GLY A 18 -17.12 -20.41 11.01
N CYS A 19 -16.49 -20.69 9.89
CA CYS A 19 -15.77 -19.61 9.22
C CYS A 19 -16.82 -18.55 8.88
N ALA A 20 -17.22 -17.74 9.86
CA ALA A 20 -17.85 -16.47 9.57
C ALA A 20 -16.78 -15.70 8.81
N GLU A 21 -16.94 -15.56 7.49
CA GLU A 21 -16.07 -14.70 6.69
C GLU A 21 -16.12 -13.32 7.33
N GLN A 22 -15.01 -12.97 7.96
CA GLN A 22 -14.90 -11.77 8.76
C GLN A 22 -14.92 -10.61 7.75
N GLN A 23 -15.95 -9.76 7.83
CA GLN A 23 -16.15 -8.66 6.88
C GLN A 23 -14.85 -7.86 6.68
N PRO A 24 -14.51 -7.48 5.44
CA PRO A 24 -13.27 -6.79 5.16
C PRO A 24 -13.23 -5.46 5.90
N ILE A 25 -12.07 -5.14 6.49
CA ILE A 25 -11.85 -3.86 7.15
C ILE A 25 -11.19 -2.94 6.13
N THR A 26 -11.96 -2.06 5.52
CA THR A 26 -11.48 -1.15 4.46
C THR A 26 -11.46 0.31 4.89
N GLU A 27 -11.85 0.62 6.12
CA GLU A 27 -11.98 1.98 6.61
C GLU A 27 -11.34 2.11 7.99
N ILE A 28 -10.65 3.22 8.22
CA ILE A 28 -10.12 3.59 9.54
C ILE A 28 -10.36 5.07 9.79
N SER A 29 -10.50 5.42 11.06
CA SER A 29 -10.39 6.79 11.55
C SER A 29 -9.08 6.94 12.31
N ILE A 30 -8.47 8.13 12.20
CA ILE A 30 -7.24 8.45 12.94
C ILE A 30 -7.60 9.42 14.06
N GLN A 31 -7.14 9.12 15.28
CA GLN A 31 -7.37 10.00 16.41
C GLN A 31 -6.78 11.39 16.13
N GLY A 32 -7.58 12.44 16.38
CA GLY A 32 -7.17 13.82 16.12
C GLY A 32 -7.53 14.34 14.72
N HIS A 33 -8.00 13.48 13.81
CA HIS A 33 -8.39 13.88 12.44
C HIS A 33 -9.90 14.18 12.33
N GLY A 34 -10.58 14.37 13.47
CA GLY A 34 -12.02 14.67 13.52
C GLY A 34 -12.88 13.48 13.07
N ASN A 35 -13.78 13.74 12.11
CA ASN A 35 -14.70 12.73 11.54
C ASN A 35 -14.18 12.15 10.22
N GLU A 36 -12.89 12.34 9.90
CA GLU A 36 -12.31 11.85 8.67
C GLU A 36 -12.24 10.32 8.65
N ILE A 37 -12.62 9.73 7.52
CA ILE A 37 -12.61 8.28 7.29
C ILE A 37 -11.71 7.99 6.10
N TYR A 38 -10.62 7.26 6.33
CA TYR A 38 -9.70 6.85 5.28
C TYR A 38 -10.14 5.51 4.70
N THR A 39 -10.66 5.50 3.46
CA THR A 39 -11.08 4.28 2.76
C THR A 39 -9.94 3.69 1.92
N PHE A 40 -9.57 2.44 2.21
CA PHE A 40 -8.55 1.65 1.52
C PHE A 40 -9.14 0.82 0.39
N SER A 41 -8.31 0.48 -0.60
CA SER A 41 -8.76 -0.25 -1.78
C SER A 41 -8.99 -1.73 -1.48
N ASN A 42 -8.30 -2.24 -0.47
CA ASN A 42 -8.33 -3.64 -0.05
C ASN A 42 -8.64 -3.74 1.44
N ASP A 43 -8.91 -4.97 1.88
CA ASP A 43 -8.92 -5.30 3.31
C ASP A 43 -7.56 -4.97 3.91
N ILE A 44 -7.55 -4.07 4.90
CA ILE A 44 -6.37 -3.59 5.59
C ILE A 44 -5.58 -4.75 6.17
N ARG A 45 -6.26 -5.82 6.60
CA ARG A 45 -5.60 -7.02 7.14
C ARG A 45 -4.76 -7.73 6.09
N GLU A 46 -5.22 -7.77 4.84
CA GLU A 46 -4.43 -8.31 3.72
C GLU A 46 -3.26 -7.38 3.39
N SER A 47 -3.51 -6.06 3.33
CA SER A 47 -2.48 -5.07 3.04
C SER A 47 -1.36 -5.12 4.08
N LEU A 48 -1.69 -5.26 5.37
CA LEU A 48 -0.71 -5.35 6.46
C LEU A 48 0.25 -6.54 6.33
N LEU A 49 -0.16 -7.62 5.65
CA LEU A 49 0.65 -8.81 5.40
C LEU A 49 1.64 -8.65 4.24
N VAL A 50 1.59 -7.55 3.47
CA VAL A 50 2.57 -7.27 2.42
C VAL A 50 3.98 -7.23 3.03
N LYS A 51 4.86 -8.07 2.50
CA LYS A 51 6.23 -8.21 2.96
C LYS A 51 6.94 -6.87 2.91
N THR A 52 7.52 -6.46 4.04
CA THR A 52 8.27 -5.21 4.18
C THR A 52 9.61 -5.49 4.83
N ASN A 53 10.73 -5.06 4.23
CA ASN A 53 12.06 -5.35 4.80
C ASN A 53 12.43 -4.44 5.98
N ASP A 54 12.00 -3.18 5.94
CA ASP A 54 12.30 -2.16 6.95
C ASP A 54 11.08 -1.23 7.17
N PRO A 55 10.08 -1.69 7.95
CA PRO A 55 8.90 -0.89 8.25
C PRO A 55 9.23 0.42 8.99
N GLU A 56 10.18 0.39 9.92
CA GLU A 56 10.57 1.55 10.73
C GLU A 56 11.26 2.62 9.88
N GLY A 57 12.15 2.22 8.97
CA GLY A 57 12.79 3.15 8.03
C GLY A 57 11.77 3.83 7.11
N ILE A 58 10.78 3.07 6.62
CA ILE A 58 9.69 3.62 5.80
C ILE A 58 8.83 4.61 6.62
N LYS A 59 8.52 4.28 7.88
CA LYS A 59 7.82 5.19 8.81
C LYS A 59 8.62 6.47 9.06
N ALA A 60 9.94 6.36 9.25
CA ALA A 60 10.83 7.49 9.45
C ALA A 60 10.88 8.44 8.23
N ILE A 61 10.85 7.89 7.01
CA ILE A 61 10.67 8.70 5.79
C ILE A 61 9.35 9.48 5.87
N GLY A 62 8.23 8.78 6.14
CA GLY A 62 6.90 9.38 6.29
C GLY A 62 6.86 10.55 7.31
N ALA A 63 7.53 10.36 8.45
CA ALA A 63 7.58 11.34 9.53
C ALA A 63 8.32 12.64 9.15
N THR A 64 9.19 12.63 8.13
CA THR A 64 10.11 13.75 7.86
C THR A 64 9.98 14.36 6.47
N PHE A 65 9.49 13.63 5.47
CA PHE A 65 9.50 14.14 4.10
C PHE A 65 8.56 15.34 3.90
N THR A 66 8.99 16.27 3.05
CA THR A 66 8.15 17.34 2.47
C THR A 66 7.81 17.03 1.03
N ASP A 67 8.73 16.40 0.31
CA ASP A 67 8.59 16.10 -1.10
C ASP A 67 9.03 14.66 -1.35
N MET A 68 8.33 13.97 -2.23
CA MET A 68 8.69 12.61 -2.64
C MET A 68 8.76 12.52 -4.16
N ASN A 69 9.86 11.97 -4.65
CA ASN A 69 10.04 11.68 -6.06
C ASN A 69 9.36 10.35 -6.37
N VAL A 70 8.43 10.32 -7.33
CA VAL A 70 7.73 9.11 -7.74
C VAL A 70 8.25 8.69 -9.11
N VAL A 71 8.80 7.49 -9.20
CA VAL A 71 9.33 6.95 -10.44
C VAL A 71 8.41 5.89 -11.01
N PHE A 72 7.99 6.12 -12.26
CA PHE A 72 7.24 5.20 -13.10
C PHE A 72 8.18 4.55 -14.12
N ASP A 73 8.21 3.22 -14.20
CA ASP A 73 8.76 2.54 -15.37
C ASP A 73 7.78 2.68 -16.54
N GLY A 74 8.10 3.59 -17.46
CA GLY A 74 7.27 3.95 -18.60
C GLY A 74 7.27 2.92 -19.74
N SER A 75 8.00 1.80 -19.60
CA SER A 75 8.18 0.81 -20.67
C SER A 75 6.93 -0.03 -20.98
N ASN A 76 5.97 -0.13 -20.05
CA ASN A 76 4.74 -0.91 -20.24
C ASN A 76 3.47 -0.09 -19.93
N GLN A 77 2.59 0.07 -20.92
CA GLN A 77 1.40 0.92 -20.79
C GLN A 77 0.40 0.43 -19.72
N GLN A 78 0.24 -0.89 -19.56
CA GLN A 78 -0.71 -1.48 -18.62
C GLN A 78 -0.25 -1.28 -17.16
N ASP A 79 1.02 -1.55 -16.88
CA ASP A 79 1.61 -1.29 -15.56
C ASP A 79 1.53 0.20 -15.20
N ASN A 80 1.80 1.09 -16.16
CA ASN A 80 1.65 2.54 -15.95
C ASN A 80 0.23 2.96 -15.59
N ALA A 81 -0.79 2.32 -16.18
CA ALA A 81 -2.18 2.55 -15.79
C ALA A 81 -2.44 2.11 -14.34
N TYR A 82 -1.88 0.97 -13.92
CA TYR A 82 -1.99 0.49 -12.53
C TYR A 82 -1.29 1.43 -11.55
N PHE A 83 -0.08 1.88 -11.88
CA PHE A 83 0.68 2.83 -11.06
C PHE A 83 -0.07 4.15 -10.85
N ARG A 84 -0.76 4.65 -11.89
CA ARG A 84 -1.59 5.87 -11.76
C ARG A 84 -2.73 5.69 -10.76
N VAL A 85 -3.35 4.52 -10.71
CA VAL A 85 -4.41 4.24 -9.73
C VAL A 85 -3.84 4.20 -8.32
N VAL A 86 -2.73 3.47 -8.12
CA VAL A 86 -2.03 3.42 -6.83
C VAL A 86 -1.65 4.83 -6.36
N LEU A 87 -1.08 5.65 -7.25
CA LEU A 87 -0.66 7.00 -6.88
C LEU A 87 -1.84 7.93 -6.60
N THR A 88 -2.95 7.79 -7.32
CA THR A 88 -4.18 8.53 -7.03
C THR A 88 -4.67 8.23 -5.62
N ASN A 89 -4.66 6.95 -5.22
CA ASN A 89 -5.07 6.54 -3.88
C ASN A 89 -4.13 7.07 -2.78
N ILE A 90 -2.82 7.09 -3.05
CA ILE A 90 -1.82 7.66 -2.14
C ILE A 90 -2.03 9.18 -2.02
N ASN A 91 -2.16 9.88 -3.14
CA ASN A 91 -2.35 11.35 -3.19
C ASN A 91 -3.69 11.81 -2.61
N ALA A 92 -4.71 10.95 -2.58
CA ALA A 92 -5.96 11.25 -1.91
C ALA A 92 -5.83 11.20 -0.38
N LYS A 93 -4.92 10.39 0.16
CA LYS A 93 -4.83 10.09 1.60
C LYS A 93 -3.71 10.85 2.29
N LEU A 94 -2.49 10.78 1.77
CA LEU A 94 -1.31 11.29 2.47
C LEU A 94 -1.32 12.82 2.63
N PRO A 95 -1.60 13.64 1.60
CA PRO A 95 -1.68 15.09 1.78
C PRO A 95 -2.73 15.50 2.80
N LEU A 96 -3.89 14.83 2.81
CA LEU A 96 -4.93 15.07 3.79
C LEU A 96 -4.46 14.70 5.21
N PHE A 97 -3.91 13.50 5.38
CA PHE A 97 -3.34 13.05 6.65
C PHE A 97 -2.33 14.06 7.21
N TYR A 98 -1.34 14.47 6.42
CA TYR A 98 -0.33 15.43 6.85
C TYR A 98 -0.87 16.85 7.07
N SER A 99 -1.98 17.22 6.41
CA SER A 99 -2.61 18.52 6.69
C SER A 99 -3.16 18.63 8.11
N TYR A 100 -3.65 17.52 8.70
CA TYR A 100 -4.03 17.47 10.12
C TYR A 100 -2.82 17.58 11.05
N GLU A 101 -1.64 17.17 10.60
CA GLU A 101 -0.36 17.39 11.29
C GLU A 101 0.24 18.79 11.03
N GLY A 102 -0.42 19.65 10.26
CA GLY A 102 0.08 20.98 9.89
C GLY A 102 1.23 20.96 8.87
N ARG A 103 1.40 19.85 8.14
CA ARG A 103 2.44 19.65 7.12
C ARG A 103 1.84 19.67 5.72
N LEU A 104 2.51 20.37 4.81
CA LEU A 104 2.22 20.30 3.38
C LEU A 104 3.25 19.38 2.72
N ILE A 105 2.76 18.38 1.99
CA ILE A 105 3.61 17.45 1.26
C ILE A 105 3.34 17.50 -0.25
N SER A 106 4.35 17.16 -1.06
CA SER A 106 4.25 17.12 -2.51
C SER A 106 4.81 15.83 -3.12
N PHE A 107 4.28 15.44 -4.28
CA PHE A 107 4.77 14.31 -5.05
C PHE A 107 5.21 14.77 -6.44
N ASN A 108 6.43 14.45 -6.82
CA ASN A 108 7.02 14.81 -8.11
C ASN A 108 7.17 13.56 -8.97
N ALA A 109 6.34 13.44 -10.01
CA ALA A 109 6.35 12.28 -10.89
C ALA A 109 7.46 12.36 -11.96
N TYR A 110 8.13 11.23 -12.17
CA TYR A 110 9.16 11.01 -13.19
C TYR A 110 8.90 9.70 -13.91
N TYR A 111 9.20 9.66 -15.20
CA TYR A 111 9.09 8.45 -16.02
C TYR A 111 10.47 8.05 -16.51
N PHE A 112 10.80 6.78 -16.37
CA PHE A 112 12.01 6.17 -16.92
C PHE A 112 11.62 5.25 -18.08
N ILE A 113 12.09 5.54 -19.29
CA ILE A 113 11.76 4.78 -20.51
C ILE A 113 13.04 4.47 -21.25
N GLY A 114 13.37 3.16 -21.39
CA GLY A 114 14.65 2.74 -21.94
C GLY A 114 15.78 3.22 -21.03
N ASP A 115 16.51 4.24 -21.48
CA ASP A 115 17.61 4.87 -20.76
C ASP A 115 17.41 6.39 -20.57
N THR A 116 16.18 6.89 -20.75
CA THR A 116 15.89 8.34 -20.72
C THR A 116 14.86 8.68 -19.65
N TRP A 117 15.09 9.80 -18.97
CA TRP A 117 14.24 10.35 -17.92
C TRP A 117 13.33 11.46 -18.45
N TYR A 118 12.07 11.41 -18.04
CA TYR A 118 11.04 12.36 -18.44
C TYR A 118 10.28 12.91 -17.23
N LYS A 119 10.00 14.22 -17.24
CA LYS A 119 9.05 14.83 -16.28
C LYS A 119 7.61 14.78 -16.79
N SER A 120 7.45 14.83 -18.10
CA SER A 120 6.19 14.70 -18.83
C SER A 120 6.48 14.15 -20.22
N ALA A 121 5.44 13.79 -20.99
CA ALA A 121 5.57 13.14 -22.29
C ALA A 121 6.54 13.83 -23.28
N ASN A 122 6.75 15.15 -23.14
CA ASN A 122 7.57 15.95 -24.05
C ASN A 122 8.74 16.66 -23.36
N GLN A 123 9.08 16.30 -22.13
CA GLN A 123 10.14 16.97 -21.38
C GLN A 123 11.13 15.95 -20.81
N THR A 124 12.29 15.85 -21.44
CA THR A 124 13.45 15.14 -20.90
C THR A 124 14.08 15.96 -19.77
N ILE A 125 14.65 15.25 -18.80
CA ILE A 125 15.34 15.86 -17.66
C ILE A 125 16.51 14.98 -17.21
N GLU A 126 17.36 15.52 -16.35
CA GLU A 126 18.17 14.71 -15.44
C GLU A 126 17.49 14.72 -14.06
N PRO A 127 17.12 13.57 -13.48
CA PRO A 127 16.43 13.55 -12.21
C PRO A 127 17.37 13.95 -11.08
N ASN A 128 16.87 14.75 -10.13
CA ASN A 128 17.54 15.00 -8.86
C ASN A 128 16.81 14.24 -7.75
N PHE A 129 17.41 13.17 -7.25
CA PHE A 129 16.87 12.36 -6.15
C PHE A 129 17.38 12.80 -4.78
N SER A 130 17.46 14.11 -4.53
CA SER A 130 17.77 14.66 -3.21
C SER A 130 16.69 14.37 -2.16
N SER A 131 15.45 14.19 -2.59
CA SER A 131 14.31 13.79 -1.75
C SER A 131 14.05 12.29 -1.85
N PRO A 132 13.36 11.68 -0.86
CA PRO A 132 13.01 10.26 -0.90
C PRO A 132 12.33 9.86 -2.20
N VAL A 133 12.62 8.63 -2.66
CA VAL A 133 12.11 8.11 -3.92
C VAL A 133 11.11 6.99 -3.65
N LEU A 134 9.93 7.07 -4.25
CA LEU A 134 9.00 5.96 -4.39
C LEU A 134 9.16 5.37 -5.80
N TRP A 135 9.72 4.18 -5.89
CA TRP A 135 9.88 3.45 -7.15
C TRP A 135 8.78 2.40 -7.30
N LEU A 136 8.03 2.46 -8.40
CA LEU A 136 6.91 1.55 -8.67
C LEU A 136 7.33 0.46 -9.66
N SER A 137 7.12 -0.79 -9.30
CA SER A 137 7.41 -1.96 -10.16
C SER A 137 6.20 -2.88 -10.22
N GLY A 138 5.76 -3.18 -11.44
CA GLY A 138 4.56 -3.96 -11.75
C GLY A 138 4.90 -5.29 -12.44
N PRO A 139 3.88 -6.09 -12.81
CA PRO A 139 4.07 -7.43 -13.35
C PRO A 139 4.89 -7.47 -14.64
N SER A 140 4.84 -6.42 -15.45
CA SER A 140 5.54 -6.32 -16.73
C SER A 140 6.82 -5.49 -16.65
N THR A 141 7.07 -4.81 -15.54
CA THR A 141 8.16 -3.85 -15.31
C THR A 141 9.13 -4.33 -14.21
N GLY A 142 9.15 -5.64 -13.96
CA GLY A 142 10.21 -6.29 -13.16
C GLY A 142 9.83 -6.72 -11.75
N ALA A 143 8.57 -6.59 -11.32
CA ALA A 143 8.14 -7.11 -10.02
C ALA A 143 8.19 -8.66 -10.00
N LYS A 144 8.96 -9.21 -9.06
CA LYS A 144 9.07 -10.67 -8.83
C LYS A 144 8.25 -11.13 -7.62
N ASP A 145 7.94 -10.21 -6.72
CA ASP A 145 7.13 -10.43 -5.53
C ASP A 145 6.22 -9.22 -5.26
N THR A 146 5.39 -9.33 -4.21
CA THR A 146 4.58 -8.22 -3.70
C THR A 146 5.20 -7.76 -2.40
N SER A 147 5.78 -6.55 -2.40
CA SER A 147 6.61 -6.10 -1.30
C SER A 147 6.78 -4.59 -1.26
N LEU A 148 7.16 -4.09 -0.08
CA LEU A 148 7.76 -2.78 0.13
C LEU A 148 9.20 -2.96 0.59
N ASN A 149 10.16 -2.54 -0.20
CA ASN A 149 11.57 -2.60 0.20
C ASN A 149 12.17 -1.20 0.28
N LEU A 150 12.71 -0.85 1.44
CA LEU A 150 13.57 0.32 1.57
C LEU A 150 15.01 -0.07 1.28
N VAL A 151 15.63 0.64 0.33
CA VAL A 151 17.07 0.58 0.08
C VAL A 151 17.58 2.02 0.02
N ASN A 152 18.46 2.37 0.96
CA ASN A 152 18.89 3.76 1.18
C ASN A 152 17.69 4.69 1.42
N ASN A 153 17.42 5.61 0.48
CA ASN A 153 16.32 6.57 0.53
C ASN A 153 15.22 6.26 -0.49
N THR A 154 15.22 5.05 -1.06
CA THR A 154 14.28 4.61 -2.08
C THR A 154 13.38 3.51 -1.54
N ILE A 155 12.08 3.77 -1.53
CA ILE A 155 11.03 2.82 -1.25
C ILE A 155 10.62 2.17 -2.58
N TYR A 156 10.93 0.90 -2.75
CA TYR A 156 10.48 0.08 -3.87
C TYR A 156 9.13 -0.54 -3.53
N LEU A 157 8.07 -0.07 -4.18
CA LEU A 157 6.73 -0.63 -4.12
C LEU A 157 6.54 -1.58 -5.29
N SER A 158 6.51 -2.88 -5.00
CA SER A 158 6.43 -3.93 -6.01
C SER A 158 5.13 -4.73 -5.89
N GLY A 159 4.53 -5.09 -7.03
CA GLY A 159 3.37 -5.98 -7.08
C GLY A 159 3.31 -6.81 -8.36
N THR A 160 3.04 -8.10 -8.22
CA THR A 160 2.99 -9.06 -9.35
C THR A 160 1.63 -9.10 -10.07
N SER A 161 0.71 -8.22 -9.69
CA SER A 161 -0.60 -8.04 -10.31
C SER A 161 -1.18 -6.69 -9.91
N TYR A 162 -2.26 -6.26 -10.55
CA TYR A 162 -2.97 -5.05 -10.15
C TYR A 162 -3.43 -5.09 -8.68
N LYS A 163 -4.05 -6.20 -8.24
CA LYS A 163 -4.47 -6.37 -6.83
C LYS A 163 -3.27 -6.26 -5.87
N ASN A 164 -2.15 -6.88 -6.25
CA ASN A 164 -0.96 -6.87 -5.41
C ASN A 164 -0.31 -5.48 -5.33
N LEU A 165 -0.35 -4.70 -6.41
CA LEU A 165 0.08 -3.30 -6.41
C LEU A 165 -0.80 -2.44 -5.50
N THR A 166 -2.12 -2.63 -5.51
CA THR A 166 -3.01 -1.87 -4.62
C THR A 166 -2.83 -2.28 -3.16
N LEU A 167 -2.62 -3.57 -2.86
CA LEU A 167 -2.28 -4.04 -1.51
C LEU A 167 -0.98 -3.40 -1.00
N ALA A 168 0.07 -3.35 -1.83
CA ALA A 168 1.34 -2.72 -1.48
C ALA A 168 1.20 -1.19 -1.30
N GLY A 169 0.37 -0.54 -2.13
CA GLY A 169 0.03 0.87 -1.99
C GLY A 169 -0.72 1.18 -0.69
N ASP A 170 -1.72 0.36 -0.35
CA ASP A 170 -2.45 0.48 0.91
C ASP A 170 -1.51 0.25 2.11
N LYS A 171 -0.61 -0.75 2.05
CA LYS A 171 0.43 -0.96 3.08
C LYS A 171 1.32 0.26 3.26
N LEU A 172 1.76 0.90 2.17
CA LEU A 172 2.62 2.09 2.24
C LEU A 172 1.92 3.22 2.99
N VAL A 173 0.64 3.47 2.66
CA VAL A 173 -0.15 4.50 3.35
C VAL A 173 -0.31 4.17 4.83
N LEU A 174 -0.62 2.92 5.18
CA LEU A 174 -0.74 2.48 6.57
C LEU A 174 0.56 2.70 7.34
N LEU A 175 1.71 2.36 6.75
CA LEU A 175 3.01 2.64 7.36
C LEU A 175 3.20 4.14 7.56
N PHE A 176 2.84 4.98 6.60
CA PHE A 176 2.97 6.44 6.77
C PHE A 176 2.06 7.00 7.87
N PHE A 177 0.96 6.32 8.17
CA PHE A 177 0.10 6.62 9.32
C PHE A 177 0.63 6.06 10.65
N GLY A 178 1.77 5.35 10.64
CA GLY A 178 2.34 4.68 11.81
C GLY A 178 1.70 3.32 12.14
N ILE A 179 0.93 2.73 11.21
CA ILE A 179 0.18 1.49 11.40
C ILE A 179 0.88 0.35 10.65
N ASP A 180 1.43 -0.60 11.39
CA ASP A 180 2.08 -1.80 10.83
C ASP A 180 1.45 -3.12 11.29
N ASN A 181 0.50 -3.07 12.22
CA ASN A 181 -0.26 -4.20 12.71
C ASN A 181 -1.69 -3.77 13.11
N ILE A 182 -2.58 -4.76 13.31
CA ILE A 182 -4.00 -4.51 13.55
C ILE A 182 -4.31 -3.89 14.92
N GLY A 183 -3.39 -4.01 15.89
CA GLY A 183 -3.55 -3.41 17.22
C GLY A 183 -3.32 -1.90 17.24
N ASN A 184 -2.83 -1.34 16.13
CA ASN A 184 -2.61 0.09 15.93
C ASN A 184 -3.77 0.78 15.19
N ILE A 185 -4.83 0.04 14.87
CA ILE A 185 -6.05 0.55 14.23
C ILE A 185 -7.11 0.82 15.30
#